data_AF-A0A1I0R311-F1
#
_entry.id   AF-A0A1I0R311-F1
#
_cell.length_a   1.000
_cell.length_b   1.000
_cell.length_c   1.000
_cell.angle_alpha   90.00
_cell.angle_beta   90.00
_cell.angle_gamma   90.00
#
_symmetry.space_group_name_H-M   'P 1'
#
loop_
_entity.id
_entity.type
_entity.pdbx_description
1 polymer ?
#
loop_
_entity_poly.entity_id
_entity_poly.type
_entity_poly.pdbx_seq_one_letter_code
_entity_poly.pdbx_strand_id
1 'polypeptide(L)'
;MAKRVFIVVLDSFGIGLAPDAAAFGDEGSNTLAAVCSYSNDAFPNLARMGLWHIDGHDDSRITSWIDAQESLPSPIGSYGRIRELSAGKDSTIGHWEMAGVTSSKPLPTYPEGFPQEILDKLKKATGRDILCNKPYSGTDVIRDYGEEHMKTGALIVYTSADSVLQIAAHEDIVPVETLYEYCRSAREIMTGEHAVGRIIARPFTGEPGNFTRTPRRHDYSLEAPSATLNDVLKNEGLDVISVGKINDLFAGRGVTESNPTSGNTEGIAKLIEFMDRDFHGLCYVNLVDFDMKYGHRNDIEGYATAMHEFDDGLGKVLDLLNKDDLLIITADHGCDPSTESTDHSRECVPVLVYGEGHDVPHNLGYMAGFSHVANIAYDALLAPSFTKAYTPAANSHVPSKDNIMSYVDMTNLKVTATADDITALVEKAVAAGAASVCVQPCYVKHASDVAAGRIAICTVIGFPNGYQTTAVKKFEALDACDNGASEIDMVINQCFLKSGDINAVGAEIGVIADAVHSKGAILKVIIETCNLTKAEKTVLCHIVTVQGADFIKTSTGFGSAGATVEDVALMRKISGPNVRVKAAGGIRTVEAAEAMIEAGAERIGASGLG
;
A
#
# COMPACT_ATOMS: atom_id res chain seq x y z
N MET A 1 -13.25 8.15 5.76
CA MET A 1 -11.91 8.42 6.31
C MET A 1 -11.91 7.95 7.74
N ALA A 2 -10.83 7.29 8.15
CA ALA A 2 -10.56 6.98 9.53
C ALA A 2 -10.11 8.25 10.26
N LYS A 3 -10.43 8.33 11.54
CA LYS A 3 -9.82 9.26 12.48
C LYS A 3 -8.54 8.69 13.07
N ARG A 4 -8.49 7.39 13.33
CA ARG A 4 -7.30 6.72 13.89
C ARG A 4 -7.00 5.45 13.11
N VAL A 5 -5.74 5.24 12.81
CA VAL A 5 -5.25 3.97 12.26
C VAL A 5 -4.29 3.36 13.27
N PHE A 6 -4.46 2.06 13.52
CA PHE A 6 -3.58 1.25 14.35
C PHE A 6 -2.86 0.24 13.45
N ILE A 7 -1.55 0.38 13.29
CA ILE A 7 -0.71 -0.63 12.63
C ILE A 7 -0.02 -1.43 13.71
N VAL A 8 -0.26 -2.75 13.75
CA VAL A 8 0.36 -3.68 14.70
C VAL A 8 1.22 -4.67 13.93
N VAL A 9 2.53 -4.60 14.14
CA VAL A 9 3.50 -5.53 13.57
C VAL A 9 3.82 -6.59 14.60
N LEU A 10 3.53 -7.84 14.24
CA LEU A 10 3.99 -9.03 14.95
C LEU A 10 5.36 -9.39 14.39
N ASP A 11 6.40 -8.82 14.98
CA ASP A 11 7.78 -8.89 14.48
C ASP A 11 8.16 -10.34 14.15
N SER A 12 8.65 -10.63 12.94
CA SER A 12 8.97 -11.96 12.42
C SER A 12 7.83 -12.97 12.15
N PHE A 13 6.55 -12.60 12.26
CA PHE A 13 5.44 -13.54 12.02
C PHE A 13 5.15 -13.81 10.53
N GLY A 14 6.03 -14.58 9.89
CA GLY A 14 5.89 -15.03 8.51
C GLY A 14 4.79 -16.07 8.31
N ILE A 15 4.23 -16.13 7.09
CA ILE A 15 3.17 -17.08 6.69
C ILE A 15 3.58 -17.93 5.48
N GLY A 16 4.88 -18.25 5.40
CA GLY A 16 5.46 -19.10 4.35
C GLY A 16 6.26 -18.32 3.31
N LEU A 17 7.04 -19.08 2.54
CA LEU A 17 8.09 -18.58 1.64
C LEU A 17 7.68 -17.41 0.75
N ALA A 18 8.56 -16.41 0.67
CA ALA A 18 8.52 -15.45 -0.44
C ALA A 18 9.07 -16.11 -1.72
N PRO A 19 8.65 -15.64 -2.92
CA PRO A 19 9.13 -16.22 -4.18
C PRO A 19 10.65 -16.17 -4.38
N ASP A 20 11.36 -15.29 -3.68
CA ASP A 20 12.80 -15.08 -3.74
C ASP A 20 13.56 -15.69 -2.54
N ALA A 21 12.91 -16.49 -1.70
CA ALA A 21 13.52 -17.07 -0.49
C ALA A 21 14.81 -17.86 -0.76
N ALA A 22 14.91 -18.53 -1.91
CA ALA A 22 16.11 -19.27 -2.31
C ALA A 22 17.36 -18.38 -2.47
N ALA A 23 17.18 -17.09 -2.80
CA ALA A 23 18.29 -16.14 -2.87
C ALA A 23 18.87 -15.79 -1.48
N PHE A 24 18.10 -16.06 -0.42
CA PHE A 24 18.48 -15.85 0.97
C PHE A 24 18.84 -17.15 1.70
N GLY A 25 18.73 -18.31 1.01
CA GLY A 25 18.99 -19.63 1.60
C GLY A 25 17.90 -20.09 2.57
N ASP A 26 16.69 -19.52 2.47
CA ASP A 26 15.61 -19.74 3.44
C ASP A 26 14.56 -20.74 2.92
N GLU A 27 14.89 -21.57 1.93
CA GLU A 27 13.96 -22.58 1.40
C GLU A 27 13.44 -23.51 2.50
N GLY A 28 12.11 -23.70 2.53
CA GLY A 28 11.42 -24.52 3.52
C GLY A 28 10.95 -23.78 4.78
N SER A 29 11.35 -22.52 4.97
CA SER A 29 10.88 -21.69 6.08
C SER A 29 9.39 -21.37 5.97
N ASN A 30 8.65 -21.59 7.05
CA ASN A 30 7.26 -21.19 7.24
C ASN A 30 6.96 -21.03 8.74
N THR A 31 7.05 -19.79 9.22
CA THR A 31 6.91 -19.45 10.65
C THR A 31 5.53 -19.84 11.19
N LEU A 32 4.44 -19.52 10.47
CA LEU A 32 3.09 -19.94 10.85
C LEU A 32 2.96 -21.47 10.94
N ALA A 33 3.54 -22.21 9.99
CA ALA A 33 3.50 -23.67 10.01
C ALA A 33 4.28 -24.26 11.19
N ALA A 34 5.36 -23.61 11.63
CA ALA A 34 6.06 -23.98 12.86
C ALA A 34 5.16 -23.82 14.08
N VAL A 35 4.47 -22.68 14.21
CA VAL A 35 3.50 -22.44 15.29
C VAL A 35 2.39 -23.49 15.28
N CYS A 36 1.79 -23.78 14.11
CA CYS A 36 0.75 -24.81 13.97
C CYS A 36 1.22 -26.23 14.33
N SER A 37 2.53 -26.49 14.34
CA SER A 37 3.06 -27.82 14.69
C SER A 37 3.10 -28.09 16.20
N TYR A 38 2.99 -27.05 17.03
CA TYR A 38 3.08 -27.18 18.48
C TYR A 38 1.73 -27.53 19.14
N SER A 39 0.65 -26.86 18.76
CA SER A 39 -0.70 -27.10 19.30
C SER A 39 -1.79 -26.88 18.26
N ASN A 40 -2.92 -27.59 18.42
CA ASN A 40 -4.16 -27.37 17.66
C ASN A 40 -5.09 -26.34 18.32
N ASP A 41 -4.65 -25.69 19.41
CA ASP A 41 -5.43 -24.66 20.09
C ASP A 41 -5.72 -23.49 19.15
N ALA A 42 -6.98 -23.07 19.10
CA ALA A 42 -7.44 -22.02 18.20
C ALA A 42 -6.90 -20.63 18.59
N PHE A 43 -6.63 -19.80 17.58
CA PHE A 43 -6.48 -18.35 17.71
C PHE A 43 -7.80 -17.68 17.26
N PRO A 44 -8.84 -17.63 18.11
CA PRO A 44 -10.18 -17.24 17.69
C PRO A 44 -10.26 -15.83 17.10
N ASN A 45 -9.47 -14.87 17.59
CA ASN A 45 -9.57 -13.48 17.12
C ASN A 45 -8.85 -13.29 15.79
N LEU A 46 -7.67 -13.88 15.60
CA LEU A 46 -6.97 -13.94 14.31
C LEU A 46 -7.75 -14.74 13.26
N ALA A 47 -8.43 -15.81 13.68
CA ALA A 47 -9.33 -16.56 12.81
C ALA A 47 -10.48 -15.68 12.32
N ARG A 48 -11.14 -14.93 13.22
CA ARG A 48 -12.18 -13.94 12.87
C ARG A 48 -11.65 -12.82 11.99
N MET A 49 -10.40 -12.38 12.18
CA MET A 49 -9.76 -11.39 11.31
C MET A 49 -9.46 -11.92 9.90
N GLY A 50 -9.51 -13.23 9.69
CA GLY A 50 -9.35 -13.87 8.38
C GLY A 50 -8.01 -14.56 8.15
N LEU A 51 -7.18 -14.78 9.18
CA LEU A 51 -5.86 -15.43 9.04
C LEU A 51 -5.91 -16.74 8.23
N TRP A 52 -6.91 -17.57 8.50
CA TRP A 52 -7.09 -18.88 7.86
C TRP A 52 -7.78 -18.83 6.50
N HIS A 53 -8.23 -17.64 6.07
CA HIS A 53 -8.81 -17.42 4.75
C HIS A 53 -7.77 -16.86 3.75
N ILE A 54 -6.55 -16.57 4.19
CA ILE A 54 -5.45 -16.14 3.32
C ILE A 54 -5.09 -17.27 2.35
N ASP A 55 -4.96 -16.92 1.07
CA ASP A 55 -4.57 -17.87 0.02
C ASP A 55 -3.13 -18.39 0.20
N GLY A 56 -2.91 -19.65 -0.16
CA GLY A 56 -1.58 -20.28 -0.23
C GLY A 56 -1.06 -20.92 1.06
N HIS A 57 -1.95 -21.31 1.98
CA HIS A 57 -1.65 -22.14 3.15
C HIS A 57 -1.46 -23.62 2.77
N ASP A 58 -0.46 -23.90 1.94
CA ASP A 58 -0.26 -25.22 1.32
C ASP A 58 0.63 -26.18 2.16
N ASP A 59 1.23 -25.68 3.25
CA ASP A 59 2.07 -26.48 4.14
C ASP A 59 1.21 -27.49 4.91
N SER A 60 1.61 -28.77 4.89
CA SER A 60 0.86 -29.85 5.53
C SER A 60 0.63 -29.63 7.03
N ARG A 61 1.51 -28.89 7.72
CA ARG A 61 1.33 -28.57 9.15
C ARG A 61 0.16 -27.61 9.34
N ILE A 62 -0.01 -26.65 8.43
CA ILE A 62 -1.13 -25.71 8.45
C ILE A 62 -2.42 -26.40 8.04
N THR A 63 -2.42 -27.17 6.94
CA THR A 63 -3.64 -27.87 6.50
C THR A 63 -4.13 -28.87 7.54
N SER A 64 -3.21 -29.61 8.19
CA SER A 64 -3.57 -30.54 9.28
C SER A 64 -4.15 -29.81 10.48
N TRP A 65 -3.64 -28.62 10.80
CA TRP A 65 -4.17 -27.78 11.88
C TRP A 65 -5.59 -27.29 11.55
N ILE A 66 -5.82 -26.83 10.32
CA ILE A 66 -7.14 -26.39 9.84
C ILE A 66 -8.14 -27.55 9.87
N ASP A 67 -7.75 -28.73 9.39
CA ASP A 67 -8.58 -29.94 9.38
C ASP A 67 -8.93 -30.43 10.81
N ALA A 68 -8.11 -30.09 11.80
CA ALA A 68 -8.37 -30.40 13.20
C ALA A 68 -9.39 -29.45 13.86
N GLN A 69 -9.73 -28.32 13.24
CA GLN A 69 -10.72 -27.38 13.77
C GLN A 69 -12.15 -27.85 13.46
N GLU A 70 -13.07 -27.73 14.43
CA GLU A 70 -14.48 -28.06 14.19
C GLU A 70 -15.12 -27.19 13.09
N SER A 71 -14.78 -25.90 13.08
CA SER A 71 -15.17 -24.95 12.05
C SER A 71 -14.31 -23.68 12.12
N LEU A 72 -14.11 -23.01 10.98
CA LEU A 72 -13.50 -21.68 10.92
C LEU A 72 -14.60 -20.60 10.90
N PRO A 73 -14.47 -19.52 11.69
CA PRO A 73 -15.42 -18.42 11.68
C PRO A 73 -15.37 -17.66 10.35
N SER A 74 -16.50 -17.13 9.88
CA SER A 74 -16.48 -16.21 8.74
C SER A 74 -15.66 -14.95 9.08
N PRO A 75 -14.84 -14.45 8.15
CA PRO A 75 -13.96 -13.32 8.40
C PRO A 75 -14.78 -12.04 8.58
N ILE A 76 -14.40 -11.22 9.57
CA ILE A 76 -14.94 -9.87 9.78
C ILE A 76 -14.03 -8.81 9.15
N GLY A 77 -12.75 -9.13 8.99
CA GLY A 77 -11.73 -8.26 8.39
C GLY A 77 -11.39 -8.69 6.96
N SER A 78 -10.81 -7.77 6.21
CA SER A 78 -10.13 -8.09 4.96
C SER A 78 -8.79 -8.77 5.25
N TYR A 79 -8.38 -9.68 4.39
CA TYR A 79 -7.21 -10.53 4.62
C TYR A 79 -6.42 -10.71 3.31
N GLY A 80 -5.10 -10.86 3.42
CA GLY A 80 -4.25 -11.13 2.27
C GLY A 80 -2.83 -11.53 2.66
N ARG A 81 -2.04 -11.86 1.63
CA ARG A 81 -0.62 -12.21 1.75
C ARG A 81 0.20 -11.15 1.05
N ILE A 82 1.27 -10.69 1.66
CA ILE A 82 2.15 -9.67 1.08
C ILE A 82 3.59 -10.15 1.09
N ARG A 83 4.31 -9.95 -0.01
CA ARG A 83 5.75 -10.21 -0.10
C ARG A 83 6.56 -8.92 0.02
N GLU A 84 7.76 -9.02 0.57
CA GLU A 84 8.74 -7.93 0.57
C GLU A 84 9.33 -7.74 -0.83
N LEU A 85 9.59 -6.49 -1.23
CA LEU A 85 10.29 -6.15 -2.47
C LEU A 85 11.76 -5.76 -2.24
N SER A 86 12.07 -5.30 -1.03
CA SER A 86 13.40 -4.87 -0.66
C SER A 86 14.37 -6.05 -0.63
N ALA A 87 15.63 -5.79 -0.97
CA ALA A 87 16.67 -6.81 -1.09
C ALA A 87 17.32 -7.21 0.25
N GLY A 88 16.65 -6.97 1.38
CA GLY A 88 17.05 -7.40 2.72
C GLY A 88 15.91 -8.12 3.42
N LYS A 89 16.19 -8.78 4.54
CA LYS A 89 15.20 -9.48 5.38
C LYS A 89 15.29 -9.07 6.85
N ASP A 90 15.85 -7.89 7.11
CA ASP A 90 16.02 -7.32 8.45
C ASP A 90 14.85 -6.40 8.83
N SER A 91 14.57 -6.29 10.12
CA SER A 91 13.42 -5.53 10.62
C SER A 91 13.44 -4.06 10.19
N THR A 92 14.62 -3.46 9.96
CA THR A 92 14.71 -2.05 9.56
C THR A 92 14.18 -1.87 8.14
N ILE A 93 14.65 -2.70 7.22
CA ILE A 93 14.20 -2.69 5.82
C ILE A 93 12.71 -3.04 5.72
N GLY A 94 12.25 -4.08 6.42
CA GLY A 94 10.83 -4.48 6.39
C GLY A 94 9.91 -3.35 6.86
N HIS A 95 10.25 -2.67 7.96
CA HIS A 95 9.50 -1.52 8.46
C HIS A 95 9.57 -0.30 7.54
N TRP A 96 10.72 -0.02 6.92
CA TRP A 96 10.82 1.06 5.94
C TRP A 96 9.93 0.81 4.74
N GLU A 97 9.88 -0.43 4.23
CA GLU A 97 9.02 -0.78 3.11
C GLU A 97 7.55 -0.69 3.48
N MET A 98 7.16 -1.17 4.67
CA MET A 98 5.81 -0.98 5.21
C MET A 98 5.41 0.49 5.29
N ALA A 99 6.38 1.39 5.50
CA ALA A 99 6.18 2.84 5.50
C ALA A 99 6.44 3.50 4.13
N GLY A 100 6.54 2.73 3.04
CA GLY A 100 6.59 3.23 1.66
C GLY A 100 7.99 3.34 1.04
N VAL A 101 9.04 2.85 1.70
CA VAL A 101 10.44 2.98 1.25
C VAL A 101 11.06 1.63 0.94
N THR A 102 11.25 1.32 -0.34
CA THR A 102 11.88 0.07 -0.79
C THR A 102 13.41 0.23 -0.90
N SER A 103 14.16 -0.72 -0.33
CA SER A 103 15.62 -0.79 -0.47
C SER A 103 16.03 -1.81 -1.54
N SER A 104 16.66 -1.35 -2.62
CA SER A 104 17.17 -2.25 -3.67
C SER A 104 18.49 -2.96 -3.31
N LYS A 105 19.05 -2.68 -2.12
CA LYS A 105 20.28 -3.30 -1.63
C LYS A 105 20.08 -3.77 -0.18
N PRO A 106 20.63 -4.95 0.19
CA PRO A 106 20.69 -5.35 1.59
C PRO A 106 21.56 -4.38 2.38
N LEU A 107 21.32 -4.29 3.69
CA LEU A 107 22.26 -3.65 4.59
C LEU A 107 23.57 -4.46 4.65
N PRO A 108 24.75 -3.81 4.71
CA PRO A 108 26.04 -4.50 4.68
C PRO A 108 26.29 -5.27 5.97
N THR A 109 26.71 -6.53 5.85
CA THR A 109 27.19 -7.36 6.97
C THR A 109 28.72 -7.53 6.88
N TYR A 110 29.34 -7.93 7.99
CA TYR A 110 30.80 -7.97 8.13
C TYR A 110 31.30 -9.30 8.77
N PRO A 111 31.13 -10.45 8.10
CA PRO A 111 31.51 -11.76 8.63
C PRO A 111 33.01 -11.89 8.94
N GLU A 112 33.86 -11.12 8.26
CA GLU A 112 35.32 -11.09 8.48
C GLU A 112 35.78 -9.83 9.27
N GLY A 113 34.83 -9.10 9.87
CA GLY A 113 35.08 -7.82 10.53
C GLY A 113 35.07 -6.63 9.57
N PHE A 114 35.20 -5.42 10.13
CA PHE A 114 35.20 -4.17 9.38
C PHE A 114 36.53 -3.97 8.62
N PRO A 115 36.49 -3.39 7.41
CA PRO A 115 37.69 -3.04 6.66
C PRO A 115 38.62 -2.08 7.41
N GLN A 116 39.93 -2.18 7.14
CA GLN A 116 40.93 -1.35 7.80
C GLN A 116 40.65 0.16 7.65
N GLU A 117 40.11 0.59 6.51
CA GLU A 117 39.75 1.99 6.29
C GLU A 117 38.67 2.51 7.26
N ILE A 118 37.74 1.66 7.69
CA ILE A 118 36.72 1.99 8.69
C ILE A 118 37.36 2.08 10.07
N LEU A 119 38.22 1.11 10.40
CA LEU A 119 38.95 1.11 11.66
C LEU A 119 39.83 2.34 11.79
N ASP A 120 40.55 2.74 10.75
CA ASP A 120 41.41 3.92 10.76
C ASP A 120 40.61 5.21 10.93
N LYS A 121 39.45 5.33 10.29
CA LYS A 121 38.51 6.44 10.49
C LYS A 121 38.00 6.50 11.93
N LEU A 122 37.63 5.35 12.51
CA LEU A 122 37.19 5.25 13.91
C LEU A 122 38.30 5.62 14.88
N LYS A 123 39.53 5.11 14.68
CA LYS A 123 40.69 5.47 15.51
C LYS A 123 40.95 6.97 15.47
N LYS A 124 40.92 7.57 14.28
CA LYS A 124 41.11 9.01 14.09
C LYS A 124 40.02 9.83 14.78
N ALA A 125 38.75 9.42 14.66
CA ALA A 125 37.62 10.14 15.23
C ALA A 125 37.55 10.04 16.77
N THR A 126 37.96 8.91 17.32
CA THR A 126 37.86 8.64 18.77
C THR A 126 39.17 8.93 19.53
N GLY A 127 40.30 8.98 18.83
CA GLY A 127 41.63 9.10 19.44
C GLY A 127 42.10 7.84 20.16
N ARG A 128 41.47 6.69 19.92
CA ARG A 128 41.72 5.42 20.60
C ARG A 128 42.06 4.31 19.62
N ASP A 129 42.89 3.37 20.04
CA ASP A 129 43.09 2.12 19.29
C ASP A 129 41.86 1.22 19.34
N ILE A 130 41.85 0.14 18.54
CA ILE A 130 40.73 -0.80 18.41
C ILE A 130 41.19 -2.22 18.73
N LEU A 131 40.38 -2.94 19.50
CA LEU A 131 40.48 -4.36 19.81
C LEU A 131 39.38 -5.17 19.09
N CYS A 132 39.61 -6.47 18.91
CA CYS A 132 38.71 -7.46 18.29
C CYS A 132 38.51 -7.38 16.76
N ASN A 133 37.55 -6.58 16.27
CA ASN A 133 37.10 -6.49 14.88
C ASN A 133 36.62 -7.82 14.24
N LYS A 134 35.70 -8.54 14.90
CA LYS A 134 35.09 -9.78 14.35
C LYS A 134 33.62 -9.91 14.75
N PRO A 135 32.83 -10.78 14.08
CA PRO A 135 31.58 -11.26 14.65
C PRO A 135 31.84 -11.90 16.00
N TYR A 136 31.17 -11.44 17.05
CA TYR A 136 31.45 -11.89 18.41
C TYR A 136 30.22 -11.76 19.32
N SER A 137 30.07 -12.74 20.22
CA SER A 137 29.13 -12.63 21.35
C SER A 137 29.53 -11.45 22.25
N GLY A 138 28.55 -10.59 22.56
CA GLY A 138 28.80 -9.40 23.39
C GLY A 138 29.28 -9.73 24.82
N THR A 139 28.92 -10.90 25.35
CA THR A 139 29.42 -11.34 26.66
C THR A 139 30.84 -11.86 26.56
N ASP A 140 31.13 -12.66 25.53
CA ASP A 140 32.45 -13.28 25.36
C ASP A 140 33.51 -12.25 24.94
N VAL A 141 33.16 -11.28 24.08
CA VAL A 141 34.11 -10.25 23.66
C VAL A 141 34.54 -9.35 24.81
N ILE A 142 33.62 -9.05 25.74
CA ILE A 142 33.93 -8.28 26.95
C ILE A 142 34.76 -9.11 27.92
N ARG A 143 34.46 -10.41 28.07
CA ARG A 143 35.28 -11.32 28.88
C ARG A 143 36.72 -11.37 28.36
N ASP A 144 36.89 -11.50 27.05
CA ASP A 144 38.19 -11.77 26.42
C ASP A 144 39.05 -10.51 26.23
N TYR A 145 38.44 -9.35 25.94
CA TYR A 145 39.15 -8.09 25.68
C TYR A 145 38.98 -7.02 26.77
N GLY A 146 38.11 -7.23 27.77
CA GLY A 146 37.80 -6.22 28.79
C GLY A 146 39.01 -5.81 29.63
N GLU A 147 39.87 -6.76 30.01
CA GLU A 147 41.09 -6.47 30.77
C GLU A 147 42.10 -5.65 29.94
N GLU A 148 42.26 -5.95 28.65
CA GLU A 148 43.14 -5.20 27.76
C GLU A 148 42.59 -3.79 27.48
N HIS A 149 41.27 -3.66 27.30
CA HIS A 149 40.60 -2.37 27.22
C HIS A 149 40.87 -1.51 28.45
N MET A 150 40.77 -2.07 29.67
CA MET A 150 41.05 -1.34 30.90
C MET A 150 42.51 -0.88 31.03
N LYS A 151 43.46 -1.68 30.51
CA LYS A 151 44.90 -1.34 30.55
C LYS A 151 45.31 -0.29 29.52
N THR A 152 44.70 -0.32 28.34
CA THR A 152 45.16 0.45 27.17
C THR A 152 44.25 1.63 26.83
N GLY A 153 42.98 1.56 27.20
CA GLY A 153 41.94 2.47 26.74
C GLY A 153 41.48 2.25 25.29
N ALA A 154 41.95 1.21 24.60
CA ALA A 154 41.54 0.88 23.24
C ALA A 154 40.08 0.38 23.20
N LEU A 155 39.27 0.82 22.24
CA LEU A 155 37.86 0.46 22.15
C LEU A 155 37.68 -0.98 21.65
N ILE A 156 36.73 -1.72 22.24
CA ILE A 156 36.36 -3.05 21.75
C ILE A 156 35.31 -2.88 20.65
N VAL A 157 35.69 -3.09 19.39
CA VAL A 157 34.77 -2.96 18.24
C VAL A 157 34.48 -4.34 17.67
N TYR A 158 33.21 -4.69 17.53
CA TYR A 158 32.78 -6.00 17.06
C TYR A 158 31.44 -5.92 16.33
N THR A 159 31.03 -7.02 15.69
CA THR A 159 29.76 -7.13 14.93
C THR A 159 29.04 -8.45 15.26
N SER A 160 27.93 -8.72 14.59
CA SER A 160 27.15 -9.97 14.69
C SER A 160 26.79 -10.49 13.28
N ALA A 161 25.85 -11.43 13.18
CA ALA A 161 25.29 -11.82 11.89
C ALA A 161 24.55 -10.63 11.22
N ASP A 162 23.81 -9.85 12.03
CA ASP A 162 23.12 -8.64 11.59
C ASP A 162 24.06 -7.54 11.10
N SER A 163 23.47 -6.60 10.33
CA SER A 163 24.12 -5.36 9.92
C SER A 163 24.26 -4.36 11.09
N VAL A 164 25.25 -4.59 11.96
CA VAL A 164 25.54 -3.74 13.11
C VAL A 164 27.03 -3.49 13.33
N LEU A 165 27.35 -2.37 13.96
CA LEU A 165 28.66 -2.10 14.57
C LEU A 165 28.48 -1.82 16.06
N GLN A 166 29.16 -2.58 16.90
CA GLN A 166 29.04 -2.48 18.35
C GLN A 166 30.36 -1.97 18.94
N ILE A 167 30.27 -0.98 19.84
CA ILE A 167 31.43 -0.41 20.54
C ILE A 167 31.24 -0.66 22.04
N ALA A 168 32.07 -1.54 22.61
CA ALA A 168 32.09 -1.81 24.04
C ALA A 168 33.24 -1.06 24.72
N ALA A 169 32.93 -0.47 25.88
CA ALA A 169 33.91 0.21 26.71
C ALA A 169 33.52 0.16 28.20
N HIS A 170 34.53 0.03 29.05
CA HIS A 170 34.38 0.06 30.49
C HIS A 170 34.13 1.50 30.94
N GLU A 171 33.10 1.70 31.76
CA GLU A 171 32.62 3.05 32.07
C GLU A 171 33.61 3.92 32.85
N ASP A 172 34.50 3.30 33.65
CA ASP A 172 35.57 4.02 34.36
C ASP A 172 36.72 4.47 33.43
N ILE A 173 36.80 3.92 32.23
CA ILE A 173 37.86 4.19 31.24
C ILE A 173 37.35 5.11 30.12
N VAL A 174 36.11 4.88 29.70
CA VAL A 174 35.37 5.71 28.75
C VAL A 174 34.02 6.03 29.40
N PRO A 175 33.84 7.26 29.93
CA PRO A 175 32.56 7.69 30.44
C PRO A 175 31.47 7.49 29.39
N VAL A 176 30.26 7.11 29.83
CA VAL A 176 29.19 6.69 28.93
C VAL A 176 28.82 7.77 27.89
N GLU A 177 28.83 9.05 28.27
CA GLU A 177 28.56 10.15 27.34
C GLU A 177 29.62 10.27 26.24
N THR A 178 30.89 9.99 26.56
CA THR A 178 31.97 9.94 25.57
C THR A 178 31.82 8.72 24.66
N LEU A 179 31.37 7.58 25.19
CA LEU A 179 31.05 6.41 24.36
C LEU A 179 29.91 6.74 23.37
N TYR A 180 28.90 7.49 23.81
CA TYR A 180 27.82 7.98 22.96
C TYR A 180 28.33 8.91 21.85
N GLU A 181 29.23 9.84 22.16
CA GLU A 181 29.90 10.67 21.15
C GLU A 181 30.68 9.82 20.13
N TYR A 182 31.40 8.79 20.58
CA TYR A 182 32.10 7.88 19.66
C TYR A 182 31.15 7.10 18.75
N CYS A 183 30.01 6.65 19.28
CA CYS A 183 28.99 6.00 18.46
C CYS A 183 28.33 6.95 17.45
N ARG A 184 28.12 8.23 17.79
CA ARG A 184 27.68 9.26 16.83
C ARG A 184 28.70 9.46 15.72
N SER A 185 29.98 9.61 16.04
CA SER A 185 31.06 9.68 15.04
C SER A 185 31.12 8.41 14.18
N ALA A 186 30.96 7.23 14.77
CA ALA A 186 30.87 5.97 14.03
C ALA A 186 29.68 5.96 13.07
N ARG A 187 28.53 6.54 13.46
CA ARG A 187 27.36 6.62 12.57
C ARG A 187 27.64 7.49 11.35
N GLU A 188 28.32 8.63 11.51
CA GLU A 188 28.75 9.49 10.41
C GLU A 188 29.76 8.81 9.48
N ILE A 189 30.65 7.97 10.03
CA ILE A 189 31.62 7.19 9.27
C ILE A 189 30.95 6.07 8.47
N MET A 190 30.00 5.37 9.10
CA MET A 190 29.31 4.22 8.53
C MET A 190 28.16 4.67 7.63
N THR A 191 28.49 5.17 6.44
CA THR A 191 27.57 5.67 5.41
C THR A 191 27.86 5.02 4.06
N GLY A 192 26.99 5.22 3.06
CA GLY A 192 27.14 4.65 1.72
C GLY A 192 27.18 3.12 1.74
N GLU A 193 28.21 2.52 1.12
CA GLU A 193 28.40 1.06 1.10
C GLU A 193 28.67 0.46 2.48
N HIS A 194 29.04 1.29 3.47
CA HIS A 194 29.26 0.87 4.84
C HIS A 194 28.11 1.21 5.79
N ALA A 195 26.96 1.61 5.27
CA ALA A 195 25.81 2.02 6.08
C ALA A 195 25.15 0.83 6.80
N VAL A 196 25.76 0.38 7.91
CA VAL A 196 25.15 -0.65 8.77
C VAL A 196 23.83 -0.16 9.34
N GLY A 197 22.89 -1.07 9.58
CA GLY A 197 21.57 -0.73 10.15
C GLY A 197 21.66 0.00 11.48
N ARG A 198 22.53 -0.45 12.40
CA ARG A 198 22.69 0.18 13.73
C ARG A 198 24.13 0.27 14.20
N ILE A 199 24.46 1.37 14.88
CA ILE A 199 25.64 1.46 15.75
C ILE A 199 25.18 1.29 17.20
N ILE A 200 25.81 0.44 17.99
CA ILE A 200 25.36 0.11 19.35
C ILE A 200 26.45 0.41 20.37
N ALA A 201 26.15 1.29 21.33
CA ALA A 201 26.96 1.51 22.52
C ALA A 201 26.73 0.36 23.52
N ARG A 202 27.83 -0.26 23.95
CA ARG A 202 27.84 -1.39 24.90
C ARG A 202 28.69 -1.07 26.13
N PRO A 203 28.24 -0.14 26.99
CA PRO A 203 28.93 0.13 28.24
C PRO A 203 28.93 -1.10 29.15
N PHE A 204 30.04 -1.30 29.87
CA PHE A 204 30.16 -2.35 30.87
C PHE A 204 30.94 -1.88 32.11
N THR A 205 30.77 -2.60 33.20
CA THR A 205 31.43 -2.36 34.49
C THR A 205 31.97 -3.66 35.07
N GLY A 206 32.81 -3.59 36.09
CA GLY A 206 33.29 -4.74 36.85
C GLY A 206 34.82 -4.85 36.79
N GLU A 207 35.34 -6.02 37.09
CA GLU A 207 36.78 -6.28 37.14
C GLU A 207 37.13 -7.46 36.23
N PRO A 208 38.40 -7.62 35.80
CA PRO A 208 38.84 -8.77 35.02
C PRO A 208 38.34 -10.10 35.61
N GLY A 209 37.64 -10.88 34.79
CA GLY A 209 37.00 -12.14 35.18
C GLY A 209 35.55 -12.02 35.68
N ASN A 210 35.03 -10.80 35.92
CA ASN A 210 33.65 -10.55 36.34
C ASN A 210 33.10 -9.22 35.79
N PHE A 211 33.07 -9.09 34.46
CA PHE A 211 32.45 -7.94 33.79
C PHE A 211 30.95 -8.12 33.59
N THR A 212 30.20 -7.02 33.66
CA THR A 212 28.75 -6.97 33.45
C THR A 212 28.38 -5.81 32.54
N ARG A 213 27.59 -6.06 31.50
CA ARG A 213 27.02 -5.01 30.63
C ARG A 213 26.00 -4.20 31.42
N THR A 214 26.01 -2.88 31.25
CA THR A 214 25.09 -2.00 31.97
C THR A 214 23.80 -1.77 31.15
N PRO A 215 22.69 -1.35 31.77
CA PRO A 215 21.46 -1.04 31.06
C PRO A 215 21.56 0.23 30.20
N ARG A 216 22.67 0.97 30.26
CA ARG A 216 22.93 2.21 29.50
C ARG A 216 23.29 1.96 28.03
N ARG A 217 22.86 0.82 27.48
CA ARG A 217 22.92 0.54 26.04
C ARG A 217 22.21 1.68 25.29
N HIS A 218 22.79 2.12 24.17
CA HIS A 218 22.14 3.07 23.28
C HIS A 218 22.42 2.70 21.82
N ASP A 219 21.39 2.76 20.99
CA ASP A 219 21.44 2.34 19.60
C ASP A 219 21.25 3.57 18.69
N TYR A 220 22.07 3.67 17.65
CA TYR A 220 22.02 4.73 16.64
C TYR A 220 21.68 4.10 15.30
N SER A 221 20.38 4.08 15.00
CA SER A 221 19.85 3.51 13.76
C SER A 221 20.15 4.38 12.55
N LEU A 222 20.19 3.73 11.39
CA LEU A 222 20.19 4.40 10.11
C LEU A 222 18.84 5.11 9.91
N GLU A 223 18.84 6.29 9.30
CA GLU A 223 17.60 6.95 8.89
C GLU A 223 17.14 6.38 7.53
N ALA A 224 15.82 6.29 7.34
CA ALA A 224 15.26 5.91 6.04
C ALA A 224 15.78 6.86 4.93
N PRO A 225 16.10 6.37 3.72
CA PRO A 225 16.72 7.18 2.66
C PRO A 225 15.77 8.19 1.99
N SER A 226 14.47 8.08 2.20
CA SER A 226 13.44 8.96 1.62
C SER A 226 12.28 9.17 2.59
N ALA A 227 11.34 10.05 2.22
CA ALA A 227 10.14 10.27 3.02
C ALA A 227 9.35 8.97 3.22
N THR A 228 8.91 8.75 4.45
CA THR A 228 8.05 7.61 4.85
C THR A 228 6.62 8.07 5.07
N LEU A 229 5.68 7.13 5.24
CA LEU A 229 4.31 7.44 5.69
C LEU A 229 4.33 8.31 6.96
N ASN A 230 5.20 8.00 7.91
CA ASN A 230 5.32 8.77 9.16
C ASN A 230 5.65 10.24 8.88
N ASP A 231 6.54 10.53 7.93
CA ASP A 231 6.84 11.90 7.52
C ASP A 231 5.63 12.59 6.88
N VAL A 232 4.92 11.88 6.00
CA VAL A 232 3.74 12.41 5.31
C VAL A 232 2.65 12.79 6.33
N LEU A 233 2.30 11.88 7.24
CA LEU A 233 1.28 12.12 8.26
C LEU A 233 1.66 13.28 9.19
N LYS A 234 2.91 13.30 9.67
CA LYS A 234 3.43 14.37 10.52
C LYS A 234 3.39 15.73 9.82
N ASN A 235 3.73 15.79 8.53
CA ASN A 235 3.71 17.03 7.75
C ASN A 235 2.29 17.54 7.48
N GLU A 236 1.31 16.65 7.39
CA GLU A 236 -0.13 16.99 7.35
C GLU A 236 -0.71 17.35 8.73
N GLY A 237 0.13 17.38 9.78
CA GLY A 237 -0.27 17.75 11.13
C GLY A 237 -1.00 16.65 11.91
N LEU A 238 -0.89 15.39 11.47
CA LEU A 238 -1.45 14.23 12.16
C LEU A 238 -0.47 13.66 13.19
N ASP A 239 -1.02 13.03 14.22
CA ASP A 239 -0.26 12.31 15.23
C ASP A 239 0.37 11.04 14.62
N VAL A 240 1.63 10.79 14.97
CA VAL A 240 2.33 9.53 14.72
C VAL A 240 2.90 9.06 16.05
N ILE A 241 2.14 8.20 16.72
CA ILE A 241 2.45 7.63 18.03
C ILE A 241 3.12 6.29 17.80
N SER A 242 4.35 6.15 18.28
CA SER A 242 5.11 4.91 18.16
C SER A 242 5.10 4.14 19.47
N VAL A 243 4.93 2.81 19.39
CA VAL A 243 4.96 1.88 20.53
C VAL A 243 6.00 0.79 20.27
N GLY A 244 6.80 0.48 21.30
CA GLY A 244 7.88 -0.50 21.20
C GLY A 244 9.07 0.05 20.41
N LYS A 245 9.61 -0.74 19.48
CA LYS A 245 10.84 -0.39 18.73
C LYS A 245 10.63 0.52 17.53
N ILE A 246 9.40 0.94 17.22
CA ILE A 246 9.11 1.73 16.02
C ILE A 246 9.96 3.02 15.97
N ASN A 247 10.08 3.77 17.06
CA ASN A 247 10.92 4.97 17.08
C ASN A 247 12.38 4.66 16.69
N ASP A 248 12.94 3.56 17.19
CA ASP A 248 14.32 3.18 16.91
C ASP A 248 14.50 2.67 15.49
N LEU A 249 13.52 1.95 14.94
CA LEU A 249 13.53 1.45 13.55
C LEU A 249 13.46 2.59 12.52
N PHE A 250 12.88 3.72 12.89
CA PHE A 250 12.85 4.94 12.07
C PHE A 250 13.85 6.01 12.51
N ALA A 251 14.72 5.74 13.50
CA ALA A 251 15.63 6.74 14.08
C ALA A 251 14.92 8.05 14.51
N GLY A 252 13.68 7.95 14.98
CA GLY A 252 12.82 9.08 15.35
C GLY A 252 12.20 9.86 14.18
N ARG A 253 12.51 9.48 12.93
CA ARG A 253 12.00 10.14 11.73
C ARG A 253 10.48 9.97 11.59
N GLY A 254 9.78 11.08 11.34
CA GLY A 254 8.33 11.11 11.20
C GLY A 254 7.53 10.84 12.49
N VAL A 255 8.18 10.48 13.61
CA VAL A 255 7.51 10.22 14.88
C VAL A 255 7.16 11.54 15.58
N THR A 256 5.97 11.59 16.19
CA THR A 256 5.51 12.72 17.03
C THR A 256 5.57 12.40 18.52
N GLU A 257 5.36 11.12 18.88
CA GLU A 257 5.41 10.62 20.25
C GLU A 257 6.05 9.22 20.29
N SER A 258 6.95 8.98 21.25
CA SER A 258 7.68 7.71 21.40
C SER A 258 7.37 7.04 22.73
N ASN A 259 6.91 5.79 22.66
CA ASN A 259 6.52 4.97 23.81
C ASN A 259 7.24 3.60 23.76
N PRO A 260 8.51 3.53 24.19
CA PRO A 260 9.27 2.29 24.21
C PRO A 260 8.66 1.28 25.19
N THR A 261 8.81 -0.01 24.91
CA THR A 261 8.29 -1.11 25.74
C THR A 261 9.35 -2.19 25.97
N SER A 262 9.18 -2.95 27.06
CA SER A 262 10.08 -4.05 27.46
C SER A 262 9.74 -5.41 26.84
N GLY A 263 8.58 -5.54 26.19
CA GLY A 263 8.11 -6.76 25.52
C GLY A 263 6.65 -6.67 25.08
N ASN A 264 6.11 -7.81 24.62
CA ASN A 264 4.78 -7.88 24.01
C ASN A 264 3.66 -7.54 25.01
N THR A 265 3.72 -8.05 26.24
CA THR A 265 2.72 -7.75 27.27
C THR A 265 2.52 -6.25 27.50
N GLU A 266 3.63 -5.51 27.61
CA GLU A 266 3.58 -4.04 27.77
C GLU A 266 3.15 -3.35 26.47
N GLY A 267 3.59 -3.84 25.30
CA GLY A 267 3.17 -3.34 23.99
C GLY A 267 1.66 -3.45 23.77
N ILE A 268 1.07 -4.60 24.09
CA ILE A 268 -0.38 -4.85 24.01
C ILE A 268 -1.13 -3.94 24.99
N ALA A 269 -0.64 -3.81 26.23
CA ALA A 269 -1.23 -2.92 27.21
C ALA A 269 -1.19 -1.44 26.76
N LYS A 270 -0.08 -1.00 26.14
CA LYS A 270 0.05 0.35 25.57
C LYS A 270 -0.87 0.56 24.38
N LEU A 271 -0.97 -0.41 23.47
CA LEU A 271 -1.94 -0.35 22.38
C LEU A 271 -3.35 -0.10 22.92
N ILE A 272 -3.80 -0.91 23.89
CA ILE A 272 -5.11 -0.76 24.54
C ILE A 272 -5.26 0.62 25.20
N GLU A 273 -4.24 1.11 25.91
CA GLU A 273 -4.22 2.45 26.50
C GLU A 273 -4.44 3.55 25.44
N PHE A 274 -3.82 3.43 24.26
CA PHE A 274 -3.99 4.40 23.18
C PHE A 274 -5.36 4.32 22.51
N MET A 275 -6.09 3.21 22.61
CA MET A 275 -7.47 3.12 22.09
C MET A 275 -8.44 3.98 22.89
N ASP A 276 -8.17 4.19 24.19
CA ASP A 276 -8.96 5.10 25.05
C ASP A 276 -8.57 6.58 24.89
N ARG A 277 -7.46 6.88 24.21
CA ARG A 277 -6.96 8.24 24.00
C ARG A 277 -7.54 8.86 22.73
N ASP A 278 -7.95 10.12 22.85
CA ASP A 278 -8.31 10.92 21.68
C ASP A 278 -7.04 11.41 20.96
N PHE A 279 -6.92 11.07 19.68
CA PHE A 279 -5.88 11.54 18.76
C PHE A 279 -6.38 11.44 17.31
N HIS A 280 -5.68 12.08 16.37
CA HIS A 280 -5.98 11.95 14.94
C HIS A 280 -4.70 11.62 14.18
N GLY A 281 -4.62 10.40 13.66
CA GLY A 281 -3.46 9.94 12.92
C GLY A 281 -3.18 8.45 13.12
N LEU A 282 -1.91 8.10 13.30
CA LEU A 282 -1.39 6.75 13.33
C LEU A 282 -0.83 6.37 14.71
N CYS A 283 -1.28 5.23 15.24
CA CYS A 283 -0.59 4.50 16.29
C CYS A 283 0.13 3.29 15.66
N TYR A 284 1.45 3.32 15.61
CA TYR A 284 2.29 2.30 15.00
C TYR A 284 3.01 1.50 16.10
N VAL A 285 2.68 0.22 16.20
CA VAL A 285 3.10 -0.70 17.26
C VAL A 285 3.99 -1.79 16.68
N ASN A 286 5.13 -2.05 17.33
CA ASN A 286 5.92 -3.26 17.10
C ASN A 286 5.91 -4.17 18.35
N LEU A 287 5.49 -5.42 18.18
CA LEU A 287 5.51 -6.47 19.20
C LEU A 287 6.67 -7.43 18.91
N VAL A 288 7.78 -7.20 19.61
CA VAL A 288 9.11 -7.71 19.22
C VAL A 288 9.53 -9.03 19.87
N ASP A 289 8.77 -9.55 20.83
CA ASP A 289 9.18 -10.77 21.54
C ASP A 289 9.16 -12.02 20.64
N PHE A 290 8.24 -12.06 19.66
CA PHE A 290 8.16 -13.08 18.62
C PHE A 290 9.53 -13.36 17.99
N ASP A 291 10.21 -12.30 17.56
CA ASP A 291 11.55 -12.35 16.99
C ASP A 291 12.64 -12.62 18.06
N MET A 292 12.80 -11.70 19.03
CA MET A 292 14.01 -11.69 19.87
C MET A 292 14.05 -12.78 20.95
N LYS A 293 12.87 -13.23 21.41
CA LYS A 293 12.75 -14.21 22.50
C LYS A 293 12.51 -15.62 21.97
N TYR A 294 11.88 -15.77 20.81
CA TYR A 294 11.40 -17.07 20.34
C TYR A 294 11.96 -17.48 18.97
N GLY A 295 11.81 -16.64 17.93
CA GLY A 295 12.28 -16.90 16.56
C GLY A 295 13.78 -17.21 16.52
N HIS A 296 14.62 -16.24 16.86
CA HIS A 296 16.08 -16.40 16.89
C HIS A 296 16.59 -17.50 17.86
N ARG A 297 15.74 -17.96 18.78
CA ARG A 297 16.06 -19.01 19.77
C ARG A 297 15.53 -20.38 19.39
N ASN A 298 14.84 -20.49 18.25
CA ASN A 298 14.19 -21.70 17.77
C ASN A 298 13.25 -22.31 18.82
N ASP A 299 12.51 -21.45 19.51
CA ASP A 299 11.56 -21.82 20.57
C ASP A 299 10.12 -21.79 20.04
N ILE A 300 9.69 -22.91 19.47
CA ILE A 300 8.34 -23.05 18.88
C ILE A 300 7.25 -22.90 19.96
N GLU A 301 7.44 -23.49 21.15
CA GLU A 301 6.50 -23.43 22.27
C GLU A 301 6.30 -21.99 22.76
N GLY A 302 7.40 -21.28 22.97
CA GLY A 302 7.37 -19.88 23.37
C GLY A 302 6.71 -18.99 22.32
N TYR A 303 6.99 -19.22 21.03
CA TYR A 303 6.35 -18.48 19.93
C TYR A 303 4.84 -18.70 19.91
N ALA A 304 4.38 -19.96 19.97
CA ALA A 304 2.95 -20.30 20.00
C ALA A 304 2.25 -19.71 21.24
N THR A 305 2.90 -19.73 22.40
CA THR A 305 2.38 -19.13 23.62
C THR A 305 2.22 -17.61 23.49
N ALA A 306 3.22 -16.93 22.91
CA ALA A 306 3.15 -15.49 22.64
C ALA A 306 2.04 -15.14 21.62
N MET A 307 1.78 -16.03 20.67
CA MET A 307 0.68 -15.87 19.71
C MET A 307 -0.68 -15.92 20.41
N HIS A 308 -0.88 -16.82 21.38
CA HIS A 308 -2.10 -16.84 22.19
C HIS A 308 -2.23 -15.58 23.07
N GLU A 309 -1.14 -15.12 23.69
CA GLU A 309 -1.17 -13.86 24.45
C GLU A 309 -1.60 -12.67 23.58
N PHE A 310 -1.08 -12.59 22.36
CA PHE A 310 -1.52 -11.58 21.40
C PHE A 310 -2.97 -11.76 20.97
N ASP A 311 -3.42 -12.98 20.65
CA ASP A 311 -4.79 -13.25 20.24
C ASP A 311 -5.81 -12.87 21.33
N ASP A 312 -5.50 -13.12 22.60
CA ASP A 312 -6.30 -12.68 23.75
C ASP A 312 -6.34 -11.14 23.86
N GLY A 313 -5.19 -10.49 23.65
CA GLY A 313 -5.09 -9.03 23.59
C GLY A 313 -5.90 -8.44 22.43
N LEU A 314 -5.86 -9.08 21.26
CA LEU A 314 -6.60 -8.69 20.07
C LEU A 314 -8.11 -8.72 20.30
N GLY A 315 -8.63 -9.68 21.07
CA GLY A 315 -10.04 -9.69 21.47
C GLY A 315 -10.48 -8.38 22.13
N LYS A 316 -9.66 -7.86 23.05
CA LYS A 316 -9.92 -6.57 23.72
C LYS A 316 -9.78 -5.38 22.77
N VAL A 317 -8.77 -5.42 21.89
CA VAL A 317 -8.55 -4.38 20.88
C VAL A 317 -9.78 -4.27 19.96
N LEU A 318 -10.32 -5.40 19.49
CA LEU A 318 -11.50 -5.43 18.64
C LEU A 318 -12.74 -4.84 19.32
N ASP A 319 -12.92 -5.09 20.64
CA ASP A 319 -14.04 -4.55 21.42
C ASP A 319 -13.92 -3.03 21.67
N LEU A 320 -12.73 -2.44 21.54
CA LEU A 320 -12.44 -1.03 21.80
C LEU A 320 -12.37 -0.16 20.54
N LEU A 321 -12.41 -0.75 19.34
CA LEU A 321 -12.40 0.00 18.09
C LEU A 321 -13.66 0.86 17.97
N ASN A 322 -13.48 2.15 17.67
CA ASN A 322 -14.55 3.03 17.26
C ASN A 322 -14.87 2.83 15.77
N LYS A 323 -16.04 3.32 15.36
CA LYS A 323 -16.51 3.20 13.97
C LYS A 323 -15.59 3.89 12.95
N ASP A 324 -14.89 4.94 13.36
CA ASP A 324 -13.94 5.70 12.56
C ASP A 324 -12.48 5.25 12.77
N ASP A 325 -12.26 4.08 13.37
CA ASP A 325 -10.93 3.48 13.47
C ASP A 325 -10.69 2.41 12.41
N LEU A 326 -9.41 2.24 12.06
CA LEU A 326 -8.94 1.12 11.25
C LEU A 326 -7.78 0.41 11.96
N LEU A 327 -7.87 -0.90 12.09
CA LEU A 327 -6.82 -1.78 12.58
C LEU A 327 -6.18 -2.53 11.40
N ILE A 328 -4.84 -2.55 11.36
CA ILE A 328 -4.03 -3.30 10.41
C ILE A 328 -3.05 -4.16 11.21
N ILE A 329 -3.08 -5.47 11.02
CA ILE A 329 -2.14 -6.43 11.63
C ILE A 329 -1.29 -7.06 10.54
N THR A 330 0.03 -7.08 10.74
CA THR A 330 0.99 -7.62 9.78
C THR A 330 2.29 -8.07 10.47
N ALA A 331 3.32 -8.40 9.70
CA ALA A 331 4.68 -8.64 10.16
C ALA A 331 5.68 -7.97 9.20
N ASP A 332 6.96 -8.01 9.52
CA ASP A 332 8.04 -7.37 8.76
C ASP A 332 9.01 -8.35 8.10
N HIS A 333 8.96 -9.64 8.45
CA HIS A 333 9.65 -10.76 7.83
C HIS A 333 9.15 -12.07 8.47
N GLY A 334 9.80 -13.20 8.18
CA GLY A 334 9.69 -14.43 8.95
C GLY A 334 10.87 -14.61 9.92
N CYS A 335 10.74 -15.50 10.90
CA CYS A 335 11.85 -16.11 11.62
C CYS A 335 11.39 -17.49 12.09
N ASP A 336 11.49 -18.47 11.19
CA ASP A 336 10.94 -19.82 11.42
C ASP A 336 11.73 -20.57 12.50
N PRO A 337 11.14 -20.79 13.70
CA PRO A 337 11.81 -21.44 14.82
C PRO A 337 11.97 -22.97 14.63
N SER A 338 11.46 -23.54 13.54
CA SER A 338 11.60 -24.97 13.22
C SER A 338 12.78 -25.30 12.32
N THR A 339 13.53 -24.29 11.85
CA THR A 339 14.74 -24.49 11.02
C THR A 339 16.01 -24.54 11.86
N GLU A 340 17.13 -24.97 11.26
CA GLU A 340 18.46 -24.89 11.91
C GLU A 340 19.02 -23.45 11.94
N SER A 341 18.46 -22.55 11.13
CA SER A 341 18.85 -21.14 11.11
C SER A 341 18.52 -20.48 12.44
N THR A 342 19.31 -19.47 12.80
CA THR A 342 19.01 -18.54 13.90
C THR A 342 18.94 -17.10 13.38
N ASP A 343 18.86 -16.93 12.07
CA ASP A 343 18.64 -15.67 11.37
C ASP A 343 17.16 -15.55 10.97
N HIS A 344 16.74 -14.38 10.50
CA HIS A 344 15.41 -14.20 9.93
C HIS A 344 15.21 -15.08 8.68
N SER A 345 13.95 -15.38 8.34
CA SER A 345 13.56 -16.10 7.13
C SER A 345 12.84 -15.18 6.14
N ARG A 346 13.17 -15.32 4.85
CA ARG A 346 12.56 -14.59 3.75
C ARG A 346 11.17 -15.15 3.42
N GLU A 347 10.16 -14.67 4.14
CA GLU A 347 8.77 -15.10 4.05
C GLU A 347 7.83 -13.99 3.56
N CYS A 348 6.67 -14.37 3.02
CA CYS A 348 5.54 -13.48 2.96
C CYS A 348 4.95 -13.28 4.37
N VAL A 349 4.29 -12.16 4.59
CA VAL A 349 3.66 -11.83 5.88
C VAL A 349 2.14 -11.68 5.68
N PRO A 350 1.33 -11.83 6.74
CA PRO A 350 -0.11 -11.62 6.64
C PRO A 350 -0.42 -10.13 6.59
N VAL A 351 -1.54 -9.77 5.99
CA VAL A 351 -2.16 -8.45 6.17
C VAL A 351 -3.61 -8.68 6.53
N LEU A 352 -4.00 -8.29 7.74
CA LEU A 352 -5.36 -8.39 8.25
C LEU A 352 -5.86 -6.98 8.57
N VAL A 353 -7.01 -6.59 8.03
CA VAL A 353 -7.54 -5.22 8.11
C VAL A 353 -8.98 -5.23 8.60
N TYR A 354 -9.30 -4.44 9.62
CA TYR A 354 -10.65 -4.35 10.15
C TYR A 354 -11.00 -2.94 10.66
N GLY A 355 -12.23 -2.52 10.42
CA GLY A 355 -12.83 -1.31 10.99
C GLY A 355 -14.33 -1.28 10.66
N GLU A 356 -15.19 -1.07 11.66
CA GLU A 356 -16.66 -1.20 11.49
C GLU A 356 -17.23 -0.21 10.46
N GLY A 357 -16.64 1.00 10.35
CA GLY A 357 -17.04 2.01 9.36
C GLY A 357 -16.37 1.87 8.00
N HIS A 358 -15.62 0.80 7.76
CA HIS A 358 -14.84 0.59 6.54
C HIS A 358 -15.41 -0.54 5.69
N ASP A 359 -15.10 -0.52 4.40
CA ASP A 359 -15.53 -1.54 3.44
C ASP A 359 -14.72 -2.84 3.63
N VAL A 360 -15.17 -3.69 4.55
CA VAL A 360 -14.59 -5.00 4.90
C VAL A 360 -15.76 -5.98 5.18
N PRO A 361 -15.59 -7.31 4.97
CA PRO A 361 -14.37 -8.02 4.60
C PRO A 361 -14.18 -8.21 3.08
N HIS A 362 -12.92 -8.20 2.62
CA HIS A 362 -12.50 -8.56 1.25
C HIS A 362 -11.27 -9.47 1.28
N ASN A 363 -11.17 -10.40 0.31
CA ASN A 363 -9.89 -11.07 0.03
C ASN A 363 -9.00 -10.10 -0.77
N LEU A 364 -7.94 -9.61 -0.13
CA LEU A 364 -6.94 -8.71 -0.73
C LEU A 364 -5.97 -9.46 -1.67
N GLY A 365 -6.00 -10.80 -1.63
CA GLY A 365 -5.20 -11.68 -2.46
C GLY A 365 -3.70 -11.59 -2.16
N TYR A 366 -2.89 -11.82 -3.19
CA TYR A 366 -1.43 -11.74 -3.13
C TYR A 366 -0.94 -10.36 -3.55
N MET A 367 -0.31 -9.64 -2.63
CA MET A 367 0.22 -8.30 -2.82
C MET A 367 1.75 -8.31 -2.95
N ALA A 368 2.27 -7.49 -3.86
CA ALA A 368 3.71 -7.33 -4.05
C ALA A 368 4.19 -6.02 -3.40
N GLY A 369 4.93 -6.14 -2.30
CA GLY A 369 5.58 -5.05 -1.59
C GLY A 369 4.83 -4.59 -0.36
N PHE A 370 5.52 -4.54 0.78
CA PHE A 370 4.97 -4.15 2.08
C PHE A 370 4.37 -2.75 2.11
N SER A 371 4.71 -1.91 1.13
CA SER A 371 4.15 -0.56 0.96
C SER A 371 2.63 -0.53 0.77
N HIS A 372 1.95 -1.66 0.51
CA HIS A 372 0.49 -1.71 0.57
C HIS A 372 -0.04 -1.40 1.98
N VAL A 373 0.71 -1.73 3.05
CA VAL A 373 0.36 -1.35 4.43
C VAL A 373 0.30 0.18 4.55
N ALA A 374 1.33 0.88 4.05
CA ALA A 374 1.32 2.34 4.00
C ALA A 374 0.18 2.89 3.15
N ASN A 375 -0.11 2.30 1.99
CA ASN A 375 -1.19 2.76 1.12
C ASN A 375 -2.56 2.63 1.81
N ILE A 376 -2.83 1.52 2.50
CA ILE A 376 -4.09 1.33 3.24
C ILE A 376 -4.22 2.38 4.35
N ALA A 377 -3.17 2.61 5.12
CA ALA A 377 -3.18 3.61 6.19
C ALA A 377 -3.31 5.04 5.66
N TYR A 378 -2.60 5.36 4.57
CA TYR A 378 -2.70 6.64 3.88
C TYR A 378 -4.11 6.89 3.34
N ASP A 379 -4.69 5.90 2.65
CA ASP A 379 -6.04 6.01 2.09
C ASP A 379 -7.10 6.17 3.18
N ALA A 380 -6.90 5.52 4.32
CA ALA A 380 -7.80 5.67 5.45
C ALA A 380 -7.76 7.08 6.05
N LEU A 381 -6.57 7.66 6.24
CA LEU A 381 -6.38 8.94 6.94
C LEU A 381 -6.48 10.18 6.04
N LEU A 382 -5.98 10.09 4.81
CA LEU A 382 -5.70 11.25 3.96
C LEU A 382 -6.36 11.19 2.57
N ALA A 383 -6.73 10.01 2.06
CA ALA A 383 -7.33 9.96 0.72
C ALA A 383 -8.67 10.72 0.72
N PRO A 384 -8.92 11.58 -0.28
CA PRO A 384 -10.19 12.29 -0.39
C PRO A 384 -11.35 11.30 -0.34
N SER A 385 -12.20 11.37 0.70
CA SER A 385 -13.40 10.57 0.71
C SER A 385 -14.39 11.14 -0.32
N PHE A 386 -14.57 10.42 -1.43
CA PHE A 386 -15.67 10.72 -2.34
C PHE A 386 -16.98 10.25 -1.71
N THR A 387 -17.62 11.11 -0.93
CA THR A 387 -19.07 11.00 -0.76
C THR A 387 -19.69 11.49 -2.05
N LYS A 388 -20.39 10.60 -2.77
CA LYS A 388 -21.23 10.85 -3.96
C LYS A 388 -22.40 11.80 -3.65
N ALA A 389 -22.11 12.96 -3.08
CA ALA A 389 -23.09 13.91 -2.56
C ALA A 389 -23.51 14.93 -3.63
N TYR A 390 -22.73 15.08 -4.71
CA TYR A 390 -22.86 16.23 -5.62
C TYR A 390 -23.31 15.90 -7.05
N THR A 391 -23.45 14.62 -7.42
CA THR A 391 -23.99 14.23 -8.72
C THR A 391 -25.10 13.18 -8.63
N PRO A 392 -26.10 13.22 -9.53
CA PRO A 392 -27.16 12.21 -9.59
C PRO A 392 -26.56 10.80 -9.68
N ALA A 393 -27.31 9.80 -9.19
CA ALA A 393 -26.96 8.41 -9.45
C ALA A 393 -26.75 8.21 -10.97
N ALA A 394 -25.67 7.52 -11.32
CA ALA A 394 -25.39 7.19 -12.71
C ALA A 394 -26.61 6.46 -13.31
N ASN A 395 -26.91 6.74 -14.58
CA ASN A 395 -28.09 6.21 -15.29
C ASN A 395 -29.47 6.63 -14.77
N SER A 396 -29.58 7.67 -13.95
CA SER A 396 -30.89 8.17 -13.49
C SER A 396 -31.71 8.89 -14.58
N HIS A 397 -31.07 9.37 -15.65
CA HIS A 397 -31.75 10.10 -16.72
C HIS A 397 -32.39 9.14 -17.73
N VAL A 398 -33.73 9.17 -17.81
CA VAL A 398 -34.51 8.47 -18.83
C VAL A 398 -34.88 9.47 -19.93
N PRO A 399 -34.39 9.28 -21.16
CA PRO A 399 -34.72 10.18 -22.26
C PRO A 399 -36.22 10.24 -22.55
N SER A 400 -36.71 11.43 -22.88
CA SER A 400 -38.08 11.73 -23.29
C SER A 400 -38.15 12.00 -24.78
N LYS A 401 -39.07 11.32 -25.49
CA LYS A 401 -39.32 11.56 -26.92
C LYS A 401 -39.79 12.98 -27.23
N ASP A 402 -40.38 13.66 -26.24
CA ASP A 402 -40.87 15.04 -26.41
C ASP A 402 -39.75 16.08 -26.22
N ASN A 403 -38.57 15.67 -25.74
CA ASN A 403 -37.41 16.54 -25.57
C ASN A 403 -36.14 15.89 -26.12
N ILE A 404 -35.75 16.26 -27.35
CA ILE A 404 -34.52 15.75 -27.97
C ILE A 404 -33.27 15.99 -27.10
N MET A 405 -33.23 17.07 -26.32
CA MET A 405 -32.08 17.39 -25.47
C MET A 405 -31.88 16.36 -24.36
N SER A 406 -32.92 15.64 -23.94
CA SER A 406 -32.82 14.53 -22.97
C SER A 406 -31.99 13.33 -23.47
N TYR A 407 -31.64 13.30 -24.76
CA TYR A 407 -30.69 12.35 -25.32
C TYR A 407 -29.26 12.92 -25.40
N VAL A 408 -29.07 14.20 -25.12
CA VAL A 408 -27.84 14.94 -25.48
C VAL A 408 -26.89 15.09 -24.31
N ASP A 409 -25.63 14.74 -24.55
CA ASP A 409 -24.49 15.13 -23.72
C ASP A 409 -23.97 16.48 -24.25
N MET A 410 -24.31 17.57 -23.56
CA MET A 410 -23.86 18.90 -23.93
C MET A 410 -22.36 19.04 -23.64
N THR A 411 -21.55 19.28 -24.67
CA THR A 411 -20.10 19.13 -24.60
C THR A 411 -19.37 20.43 -24.88
N ASN A 412 -18.41 20.80 -24.02
CA ASN A 412 -17.39 21.81 -24.32
C ASN A 412 -16.00 21.30 -23.94
N LEU A 413 -15.27 20.85 -24.96
CA LEU A 413 -13.89 20.37 -24.84
C LEU A 413 -12.89 21.27 -25.58
N LYS A 414 -13.29 22.51 -25.94
CA LYS A 414 -12.41 23.46 -26.63
C LYS A 414 -11.20 23.77 -25.74
N VAL A 415 -9.99 23.63 -26.26
CA VAL A 415 -8.75 23.88 -25.50
C VAL A 415 -8.64 25.30 -24.90
N THR A 416 -9.50 26.22 -25.34
CA THR A 416 -9.60 27.60 -24.84
C THR A 416 -10.80 27.84 -23.90
N ALA A 417 -11.53 26.79 -23.50
CA ALA A 417 -12.69 26.92 -22.61
C ALA A 417 -12.26 27.45 -21.24
N THR A 418 -13.02 28.41 -20.72
CA THR A 418 -12.82 29.03 -19.41
C THR A 418 -13.80 28.46 -18.38
N ALA A 419 -13.53 28.69 -17.09
CA ALA A 419 -14.47 28.32 -16.02
C ALA A 419 -15.86 28.95 -16.22
N ASP A 420 -15.94 30.19 -16.72
CA ASP A 420 -17.21 30.87 -17.03
C ASP A 420 -17.96 30.18 -18.18
N ASP A 421 -17.25 29.72 -19.22
CA ASP A 421 -17.85 28.94 -20.30
C ASP A 421 -18.43 27.62 -19.78
N ILE A 422 -17.76 26.99 -18.81
CA ILE A 422 -18.23 25.76 -18.18
C ILE A 422 -19.46 26.02 -17.31
N THR A 423 -19.47 27.09 -16.52
CA THR A 423 -20.65 27.51 -15.75
C THR A 423 -21.85 27.76 -16.68
N ALA A 424 -21.66 28.51 -17.77
CA ALA A 424 -22.71 28.77 -18.74
C ALA A 424 -23.23 27.49 -19.41
N LEU A 425 -22.34 26.54 -19.73
CA LEU A 425 -22.71 25.25 -20.28
C LEU A 425 -23.59 24.45 -19.32
N VAL A 426 -23.22 24.40 -18.03
CA VAL A 426 -23.97 23.67 -17.01
C VAL A 426 -25.37 24.24 -16.86
N GLU A 427 -25.51 25.56 -16.68
CA GLU A 427 -26.84 26.19 -16.54
C GLU A 427 -27.71 25.99 -17.77
N LYS A 428 -27.11 26.09 -18.97
CA LYS A 428 -27.82 25.85 -20.22
C LYS A 428 -28.31 24.41 -20.34
N ALA A 429 -27.48 23.44 -19.96
CA ALA A 429 -27.82 22.02 -20.00
C ALA A 429 -28.93 21.67 -19.00
N VAL A 430 -28.89 22.25 -17.79
CA VAL A 430 -29.97 22.13 -16.81
C VAL A 430 -31.27 22.70 -17.36
N ALA A 431 -31.25 23.91 -17.94
CA ALA A 431 -32.44 24.54 -18.50
C ALA A 431 -33.03 23.77 -19.69
N ALA A 432 -32.19 23.13 -20.51
CA ALA A 432 -32.60 22.33 -21.65
C ALA A 432 -33.11 20.92 -21.27
N GLY A 433 -32.92 20.50 -20.01
CA GLY A 433 -33.18 19.12 -19.59
C GLY A 433 -32.29 18.12 -20.30
N ALA A 434 -31.01 18.48 -20.49
CA ALA A 434 -30.02 17.64 -21.14
C ALA A 434 -29.65 16.42 -20.29
N ALA A 435 -29.06 15.41 -20.92
CA ALA A 435 -28.73 14.16 -20.24
C ALA A 435 -27.49 14.29 -19.34
N SER A 436 -26.43 14.93 -19.84
CA SER A 436 -25.22 15.24 -19.07
C SER A 436 -24.43 16.41 -19.68
N VAL A 437 -23.43 16.87 -18.93
CA VAL A 437 -22.49 17.92 -19.36
C VAL A 437 -21.09 17.33 -19.47
N CYS A 438 -20.51 17.31 -20.67
CA CYS A 438 -19.16 16.80 -20.91
C CYS A 438 -18.14 17.95 -20.97
N VAL A 439 -17.23 17.97 -19.98
CA VAL A 439 -16.23 19.03 -19.79
C VAL A 439 -14.81 18.47 -19.79
N GLN A 440 -13.81 19.34 -19.77
CA GLN A 440 -12.41 18.94 -19.64
C GLN A 440 -12.11 18.44 -18.22
N PRO A 441 -11.17 17.49 -18.04
CA PRO A 441 -10.82 16.94 -16.72
C PRO A 441 -10.54 18.01 -15.67
N CYS A 442 -9.80 19.06 -16.01
CA CYS A 442 -9.46 20.15 -15.08
C CYS A 442 -10.66 20.94 -14.55
N TYR A 443 -11.82 20.88 -15.21
CA TYR A 443 -13.03 21.60 -14.79
C TYR A 443 -14.09 20.69 -14.18
N VAL A 444 -13.83 19.39 -13.97
CA VAL A 444 -14.82 18.45 -13.42
C VAL A 444 -15.33 18.92 -12.06
N LYS A 445 -14.42 19.29 -11.15
CA LYS A 445 -14.80 19.79 -9.82
C LYS A 445 -15.67 21.04 -9.90
N HIS A 446 -15.24 22.02 -10.71
CA HIS A 446 -15.98 23.26 -10.93
C HIS A 446 -17.38 23.00 -11.52
N ALA A 447 -17.47 22.15 -12.54
CA ALA A 447 -18.74 21.80 -13.17
C ALA A 447 -19.68 21.07 -12.21
N SER A 448 -19.15 20.16 -11.38
CA SER A 448 -19.89 19.45 -10.35
C SER A 448 -20.44 20.41 -9.29
N ASP A 449 -19.61 21.33 -8.80
CA ASP A 449 -20.01 22.35 -7.82
C ASP A 449 -21.12 23.25 -8.35
N VAL A 450 -21.00 23.70 -9.61
CA VAL A 450 -22.04 24.50 -10.27
C VAL A 450 -23.31 23.67 -10.47
N ALA A 451 -23.19 22.43 -10.93
CA ALA A 451 -24.34 21.57 -11.17
C ALA A 451 -25.13 21.30 -9.89
N ALA A 452 -24.45 21.16 -8.75
CA ALA A 452 -25.06 20.93 -7.44
C ALA A 452 -26.11 19.81 -7.48
N GLY A 453 -25.76 18.68 -8.12
CA GLY A 453 -26.65 17.52 -8.27
C GLY A 453 -27.79 17.66 -9.28
N ARG A 454 -27.93 18.79 -9.99
CA ARG A 454 -29.03 19.02 -10.95
C ARG A 454 -28.86 18.27 -12.26
N ILE A 455 -27.63 17.96 -12.65
CA ILE A 455 -27.30 17.27 -13.91
C ILE A 455 -26.05 16.41 -13.73
N ALA A 456 -25.95 15.33 -14.50
CA ALA A 456 -24.77 14.47 -14.52
C ALA A 456 -23.57 15.21 -15.15
N ILE A 457 -22.40 15.06 -14.54
CA ILE A 457 -21.13 15.55 -15.08
C ILE A 457 -20.40 14.40 -15.75
N CYS A 458 -19.97 14.65 -16.98
CA CYS A 458 -19.17 13.78 -17.80
C CYS A 458 -17.81 14.42 -18.08
N THR A 459 -16.76 13.60 -18.19
CA THR A 459 -15.46 14.05 -18.70
C THR A 459 -14.84 12.99 -19.59
N VAL A 460 -13.69 13.29 -20.17
CA VAL A 460 -12.95 12.42 -21.08
C VAL A 460 -11.61 11.98 -20.50
N ILE A 461 -11.20 10.73 -20.75
CA ILE A 461 -9.88 10.19 -20.36
C ILE A 461 -9.16 9.56 -21.54
N GLY A 462 -7.82 9.54 -21.49
CA GLY A 462 -6.99 9.12 -22.61
C GLY A 462 -7.25 9.97 -23.87
N PHE A 463 -7.78 11.18 -23.72
CA PHE A 463 -8.38 11.93 -24.82
C PHE A 463 -7.35 12.85 -25.52
N PRO A 464 -7.46 13.09 -26.84
CA PRO A 464 -8.37 12.44 -27.79
C PRO A 464 -7.81 11.16 -28.42
N ASN A 465 -6.54 10.81 -28.19
CA ASN A 465 -5.86 9.81 -29.02
C ASN A 465 -5.89 8.39 -28.46
N GLY A 466 -6.04 8.22 -27.15
CA GLY A 466 -6.12 6.93 -26.46
C GLY A 466 -4.79 6.23 -26.21
N TYR A 467 -3.65 6.83 -26.55
CA TYR A 467 -2.33 6.18 -26.50
C TYR A 467 -1.64 6.17 -25.11
N GLN A 468 -2.32 6.66 -24.08
CA GLN A 468 -1.83 6.63 -22.70
C GLN A 468 -1.80 5.19 -22.18
N THR A 469 -0.96 4.94 -21.17
CA THR A 469 -0.92 3.64 -20.50
C THR A 469 -2.20 3.40 -19.69
N THR A 470 -2.56 2.13 -19.48
CA THR A 470 -3.73 1.75 -18.66
C THR A 470 -3.67 2.34 -17.25
N ALA A 471 -2.48 2.38 -16.63
CA ALA A 471 -2.30 2.95 -15.29
C ALA A 471 -2.64 4.45 -15.24
N VAL A 472 -2.23 5.22 -16.26
CA VAL A 472 -2.55 6.65 -16.35
C VAL A 472 -4.04 6.86 -16.57
N LYS A 473 -4.66 6.09 -17.47
CA LYS A 473 -6.12 6.17 -17.68
C LYS A 473 -6.91 5.80 -16.42
N LYS A 474 -6.43 4.82 -15.64
CA LYS A 474 -7.05 4.42 -14.36
C LYS A 474 -6.99 5.56 -13.36
N PHE A 475 -5.83 6.22 -13.25
CA PHE A 475 -5.68 7.39 -12.42
C PHE A 475 -6.60 8.53 -12.86
N GLU A 476 -6.61 8.90 -14.15
CA GLU A 476 -7.51 9.93 -14.70
C GLU A 476 -8.98 9.63 -14.41
N ALA A 477 -9.40 8.36 -14.52
CA ALA A 477 -10.76 7.93 -14.24
C ALA A 477 -11.14 8.11 -12.77
N LEU A 478 -10.28 7.66 -11.86
CA LEU A 478 -10.51 7.77 -10.42
C LEU A 478 -10.51 9.23 -9.97
N ASP A 479 -9.53 10.04 -10.41
CA ASP A 479 -9.46 11.47 -10.11
C ASP A 479 -10.69 12.22 -10.63
N ALA A 480 -11.14 11.94 -11.86
CA ALA A 480 -12.35 12.54 -12.39
C ALA A 480 -13.59 12.19 -11.56
N CYS A 481 -13.75 10.91 -11.19
CA CYS A 481 -14.84 10.47 -10.33
C CYS A 481 -14.79 11.16 -8.96
N ASP A 482 -13.61 11.24 -8.35
CA ASP A 482 -13.39 11.88 -7.04
C ASP A 482 -13.67 13.38 -7.09
N ASN A 483 -13.47 14.01 -8.24
CA ASN A 483 -13.85 15.40 -8.50
C ASN A 483 -15.33 15.59 -8.87
N GLY A 484 -16.13 14.52 -8.95
CA GLY A 484 -17.58 14.59 -9.13
C GLY A 484 -18.11 14.11 -10.49
N ALA A 485 -17.28 13.58 -11.39
CA ALA A 485 -17.80 12.97 -12.61
C ALA A 485 -18.63 11.72 -12.30
N SER A 486 -19.86 11.68 -12.82
CA SER A 486 -20.73 10.50 -12.77
C SER A 486 -20.66 9.65 -14.05
N GLU A 487 -19.99 10.18 -15.09
CA GLU A 487 -19.84 9.52 -16.38
C GLU A 487 -18.43 9.76 -16.97
N ILE A 488 -17.77 8.71 -17.44
CA ILE A 488 -16.43 8.80 -18.04
C ILE A 488 -16.47 8.35 -19.50
N ASP A 489 -15.97 9.20 -20.41
CA ASP A 489 -15.80 8.92 -21.83
C ASP A 489 -14.33 8.58 -22.12
N MET A 490 -14.01 7.31 -22.30
CA MET A 490 -12.65 6.79 -22.50
C MET A 490 -12.33 6.61 -23.98
N VAL A 491 -11.13 7.00 -24.45
CA VAL A 491 -10.63 6.58 -25.77
C VAL A 491 -9.80 5.31 -25.66
N ILE A 492 -10.13 4.29 -26.46
CA ILE A 492 -9.35 3.04 -26.51
C ILE A 492 -7.94 3.29 -27.03
N ASN A 493 -7.00 2.44 -26.63
CA ASN A 493 -5.68 2.42 -27.26
C ASN A 493 -5.74 1.89 -28.70
N GLN A 494 -5.87 2.80 -29.66
CA GLN A 494 -5.91 2.46 -31.09
C GLN A 494 -4.58 1.87 -31.59
N CYS A 495 -3.45 2.17 -30.95
CA CYS A 495 -2.16 1.58 -31.32
C CYS A 495 -2.17 0.07 -31.10
N PHE A 496 -2.66 -0.40 -29.95
CA PHE A 496 -2.78 -1.83 -29.66
C PHE A 496 -3.73 -2.53 -30.65
N LEU A 497 -4.88 -1.93 -30.94
CA LEU A 497 -5.81 -2.45 -31.93
C LEU A 497 -5.16 -2.61 -33.31
N LYS A 498 -4.46 -1.57 -33.80
CA LYS A 498 -3.81 -1.59 -35.11
C LYS A 498 -2.59 -2.51 -35.16
N SER A 499 -1.98 -2.80 -34.02
CA SER A 499 -0.94 -3.81 -33.86
C SER A 499 -1.49 -5.24 -33.73
N GLY A 500 -2.82 -5.42 -33.68
CA GLY A 500 -3.46 -6.72 -33.51
C GLY A 500 -3.48 -7.23 -32.06
N ASP A 501 -3.08 -6.41 -31.09
CA ASP A 501 -3.11 -6.76 -29.67
C ASP A 501 -4.49 -6.48 -29.06
N ILE A 502 -5.44 -7.31 -29.47
CA ILE A 502 -6.83 -7.21 -29.05
C ILE A 502 -7.00 -7.48 -27.54
N ASN A 503 -6.15 -8.34 -26.98
CA ASN A 503 -6.19 -8.69 -25.56
C ASN A 503 -5.79 -7.49 -24.70
N ALA A 504 -4.76 -6.74 -25.09
CA ALA A 504 -4.37 -5.52 -24.36
C ALA A 504 -5.49 -4.46 -24.38
N VAL A 505 -6.20 -4.29 -25.50
CA VAL A 505 -7.37 -3.39 -25.57
C VAL A 505 -8.48 -3.85 -24.62
N GLY A 506 -8.77 -5.15 -24.60
CA GLY A 506 -9.78 -5.71 -23.69
C GLY A 506 -9.40 -5.54 -22.22
N ALA A 507 -8.16 -5.89 -21.85
CA ALA A 507 -7.66 -5.72 -20.49
C ALA A 507 -7.68 -4.26 -20.04
N GLU A 508 -7.32 -3.32 -20.93
CA GLU A 508 -7.43 -1.88 -20.64
C GLU A 508 -8.88 -1.49 -20.33
N ILE A 509 -9.85 -1.89 -21.16
CA ILE A 509 -11.27 -1.56 -20.94
C ILE A 509 -11.77 -2.12 -19.60
N GLY A 510 -11.44 -3.38 -19.27
CA GLY A 510 -11.85 -4.03 -18.02
C GLY A 510 -11.33 -3.29 -16.79
N VAL A 511 -10.03 -2.98 -16.76
CA VAL A 511 -9.40 -2.23 -15.65
C VAL A 511 -10.05 -0.87 -15.42
N ILE A 512 -10.44 -0.18 -16.49
CA ILE A 512 -11.09 1.12 -16.39
C ILE A 512 -12.57 0.98 -16.01
N ALA A 513 -13.27 -0.03 -16.51
CA ALA A 513 -14.65 -0.31 -16.12
C ALA A 513 -14.74 -0.54 -14.60
N ASP A 514 -13.89 -1.43 -14.06
CA ASP A 514 -13.82 -1.71 -12.62
C ASP A 514 -13.53 -0.44 -11.81
N ALA A 515 -12.56 0.38 -12.25
CA ALA A 515 -12.21 1.62 -11.58
C ALA A 515 -13.37 2.62 -11.55
N VAL A 516 -14.07 2.81 -12.68
CA VAL A 516 -15.20 3.73 -12.80
C VAL A 516 -16.41 3.23 -11.99
N HIS A 517 -16.71 1.94 -12.06
CA HIS A 517 -17.81 1.32 -11.33
C HIS A 517 -17.58 1.30 -9.82
N SER A 518 -16.34 1.15 -9.35
CA SER A 518 -15.98 1.26 -7.92
C SER A 518 -16.36 2.62 -7.31
N LYS A 519 -16.44 3.68 -8.14
CA LYS A 519 -16.89 5.03 -7.74
C LYS A 519 -18.39 5.26 -8.01
N GLY A 520 -19.10 4.24 -8.50
CA GLY A 520 -20.51 4.30 -8.85
C GLY A 520 -20.83 5.18 -10.07
N ALA A 521 -19.85 5.44 -10.93
CA ALA A 521 -19.99 6.13 -12.21
C ALA A 521 -20.18 5.11 -13.36
N ILE A 522 -20.40 5.59 -14.59
CA ILE A 522 -20.53 4.74 -15.79
C ILE A 522 -19.45 5.02 -16.82
N LEU A 523 -19.06 3.99 -17.58
CA LEU A 523 -18.02 4.07 -18.60
C LEU A 523 -18.60 4.07 -20.02
N LYS A 524 -18.16 5.01 -20.86
CA LYS A 524 -18.44 5.06 -22.29
C LYS A 524 -17.16 4.93 -23.10
N VAL A 525 -17.06 3.89 -23.92
CA VAL A 525 -15.84 3.54 -24.65
C VAL A 525 -15.87 4.10 -26.07
N ILE A 526 -15.05 5.11 -26.34
CA ILE A 526 -14.83 5.72 -27.67
C ILE A 526 -13.90 4.84 -28.50
N ILE A 527 -14.41 4.37 -29.64
CA ILE A 527 -13.64 3.52 -30.56
C ILE A 527 -13.06 4.26 -31.77
N GLU A 528 -13.44 5.52 -31.96
CA GLU A 528 -13.04 6.38 -33.09
C GLU A 528 -13.30 5.73 -34.47
N THR A 529 -14.59 5.58 -34.80
CA THR A 529 -15.06 4.79 -35.95
C THR A 529 -14.47 5.17 -37.31
N CYS A 530 -14.05 6.43 -37.51
CA CYS A 530 -13.46 6.89 -38.77
C CYS A 530 -12.12 6.22 -39.10
N ASN A 531 -11.43 5.68 -38.10
CA ASN A 531 -10.15 5.00 -38.27
C ASN A 531 -10.30 3.48 -38.45
N LEU A 532 -11.52 2.95 -38.38
CA LEU A 532 -11.77 1.52 -38.23
C LEU A 532 -12.46 0.91 -39.45
N THR A 533 -12.04 -0.31 -39.77
CA THR A 533 -12.74 -1.21 -40.67
C THR A 533 -14.01 -1.77 -39.99
N LYS A 534 -14.93 -2.30 -40.79
CA LYS A 534 -16.14 -2.98 -40.28
C LYS A 534 -15.83 -4.18 -39.38
N ALA A 535 -14.74 -4.90 -39.67
CA ALA A 535 -14.30 -6.02 -38.85
C ALA A 535 -13.80 -5.56 -37.47
N GLU A 536 -12.97 -4.52 -37.42
CA GLU A 536 -12.49 -3.95 -36.16
C GLU A 536 -13.65 -3.39 -35.31
N LYS A 537 -14.62 -2.70 -35.93
CA LYS A 537 -15.83 -2.22 -35.24
C LYS A 537 -16.60 -3.38 -34.60
N THR A 538 -16.78 -4.48 -35.32
CA THR A 538 -17.45 -5.69 -34.81
C THR A 538 -16.71 -6.28 -33.61
N VAL A 539 -15.38 -6.43 -33.71
CA VAL A 539 -14.54 -6.97 -32.63
C VAL A 539 -14.65 -6.11 -31.36
N LEU A 540 -14.58 -4.79 -31.50
CA LEU A 540 -14.69 -3.87 -30.37
C LEU A 540 -16.07 -3.89 -29.72
N CYS A 541 -17.16 -4.04 -30.49
CA CYS A 541 -18.50 -4.21 -29.90
C CYS A 541 -18.56 -5.42 -28.96
N HIS A 542 -17.93 -6.55 -29.36
CA HIS A 542 -17.84 -7.73 -28.51
C HIS A 542 -16.97 -7.51 -27.28
N ILE A 543 -15.80 -6.88 -27.43
CA ILE A 543 -14.89 -6.61 -26.32
C ILE A 543 -15.54 -5.71 -25.28
N VAL A 544 -16.11 -4.58 -25.71
CA VAL A 544 -16.81 -3.64 -24.82
C VAL A 544 -17.93 -4.34 -24.05
N THR A 545 -18.65 -5.26 -24.72
CA THR A 545 -19.69 -6.08 -24.08
C THR A 545 -19.13 -7.02 -23.02
N VAL A 546 -18.05 -7.75 -23.33
CA VAL A 546 -17.46 -8.73 -22.41
C VAL A 546 -16.80 -8.06 -21.22
N GLN A 547 -16.20 -6.89 -21.42
CA GLN A 547 -15.48 -6.14 -20.38
C GLN A 547 -16.40 -5.26 -19.52
N GLY A 548 -17.72 -5.32 -19.72
CA GLY A 548 -18.70 -4.75 -18.81
C GLY A 548 -18.91 -3.23 -18.89
N ALA A 549 -18.41 -2.55 -19.93
CA ALA A 549 -18.65 -1.10 -20.07
C ALA A 549 -20.11 -0.77 -20.45
N ASP A 550 -20.61 0.40 -20.02
CA ASP A 550 -22.03 0.77 -20.14
C ASP A 550 -22.44 1.27 -21.52
N PHE A 551 -21.51 1.93 -22.21
CA PHE A 551 -21.71 2.45 -23.57
C PHE A 551 -20.54 2.13 -24.48
N ILE A 552 -20.87 1.90 -25.75
CA ILE A 552 -19.93 2.07 -26.85
C ILE A 552 -20.21 3.39 -27.57
N LYS A 553 -19.17 4.19 -27.78
CA LYS A 553 -19.23 5.53 -28.35
C LYS A 553 -18.46 5.57 -29.67
N THR A 554 -19.07 6.22 -30.66
CA THR A 554 -18.55 6.31 -32.04
C THR A 554 -17.23 7.10 -32.14
N SER A 555 -17.24 8.41 -31.85
CA SER A 555 -16.09 9.29 -32.14
C SER A 555 -15.78 10.28 -31.02
N THR A 556 -14.55 10.79 -30.99
CA THR A 556 -14.14 11.91 -30.11
C THR A 556 -14.68 13.27 -30.56
N GLY A 557 -15.01 13.40 -31.85
CA GLY A 557 -15.31 14.69 -32.50
C GLY A 557 -14.07 15.43 -33.01
N PHE A 558 -12.86 14.89 -32.80
CA PHE A 558 -11.59 15.40 -33.33
C PHE A 558 -11.04 14.56 -34.50
N GLY A 559 -11.70 13.44 -34.85
CA GLY A 559 -11.35 12.58 -35.97
C GLY A 559 -11.64 13.18 -37.35
N SER A 560 -11.26 12.46 -38.40
CA SER A 560 -11.45 12.87 -39.81
C SER A 560 -12.91 12.82 -40.28
N ALA A 561 -13.74 12.02 -39.60
CA ALA A 561 -15.19 11.94 -39.78
C ALA A 561 -15.87 11.67 -38.43
N GLY A 562 -17.17 11.95 -38.36
CA GLY A 562 -18.00 11.73 -37.17
C GLY A 562 -18.87 10.47 -37.26
N ALA A 563 -19.90 10.40 -36.41
CA ALA A 563 -20.87 9.31 -36.41
C ALA A 563 -21.64 9.20 -37.73
N THR A 564 -21.89 7.97 -38.16
CA THR A 564 -22.75 7.65 -39.31
C THR A 564 -23.90 6.75 -38.85
N VAL A 565 -25.05 6.85 -39.53
CA VAL A 565 -26.22 5.97 -39.29
C VAL A 565 -25.86 4.50 -39.46
N GLU A 566 -25.01 4.16 -40.43
CA GLU A 566 -24.54 2.80 -40.65
C GLU A 566 -23.73 2.27 -39.46
N ASP A 567 -22.79 3.06 -38.94
CA ASP A 567 -21.99 2.67 -37.79
C ASP A 567 -22.84 2.47 -36.53
N VAL A 568 -23.80 3.38 -36.28
CA VAL A 568 -24.72 3.27 -35.13
C VAL A 568 -25.56 2.01 -35.23
N ALA A 569 -26.17 1.75 -36.40
CA ALA A 569 -26.98 0.54 -36.63
C ALA A 569 -26.16 -0.73 -36.49
N LEU A 570 -24.91 -0.73 -36.98
CA LEU A 570 -23.97 -1.84 -36.82
C LEU A 570 -23.65 -2.09 -35.33
N MET A 571 -23.28 -1.04 -34.61
CA MET A 571 -22.91 -1.13 -33.19
C MET A 571 -24.09 -1.60 -32.34
N ARG A 572 -25.31 -1.08 -32.56
CA ARG A 572 -26.51 -1.51 -31.83
C ARG A 572 -26.85 -2.97 -32.09
N LYS A 573 -26.65 -3.45 -33.32
CA LYS A 573 -26.91 -4.84 -33.71
C LYS A 573 -25.93 -5.83 -33.06
N ILE A 574 -24.68 -5.44 -32.84
CA ILE A 574 -23.61 -6.35 -32.39
C ILE A 574 -23.39 -6.29 -30.89
N SER A 575 -23.52 -5.10 -30.29
CA SER A 575 -23.28 -4.91 -28.86
C SER A 575 -24.30 -5.69 -28.02
N GLY A 576 -23.87 -6.20 -26.87
CA GLY A 576 -24.73 -6.97 -25.97
C GLY A 576 -25.91 -6.17 -25.42
N PRO A 577 -26.91 -6.85 -24.83
CA PRO A 577 -28.14 -6.21 -24.37
C PRO A 577 -27.92 -5.12 -23.31
N ASN A 578 -26.83 -5.22 -22.54
CA ASN A 578 -26.49 -4.29 -21.46
C ASN A 578 -25.61 -3.12 -21.92
N VAL A 579 -25.14 -3.11 -23.18
CA VAL A 579 -24.32 -2.03 -23.73
C VAL A 579 -25.17 -1.13 -24.61
N ARG A 580 -25.12 0.17 -24.34
CA ARG A 580 -25.85 1.20 -25.08
C ARG A 580 -24.96 1.87 -26.11
N VAL A 581 -25.56 2.48 -27.13
CA VAL A 581 -24.80 3.18 -28.19
C VAL A 581 -24.87 4.69 -27.99
N LYS A 582 -23.70 5.35 -27.97
CA LYS A 582 -23.57 6.82 -28.01
C LYS A 582 -23.05 7.28 -29.37
N ALA A 583 -23.90 7.99 -30.12
CA ALA A 583 -23.51 8.62 -31.38
C ALA A 583 -22.91 9.99 -31.12
N ALA A 584 -21.69 10.26 -31.57
CA ALA A 584 -20.98 11.51 -31.32
C ALA A 584 -20.08 11.88 -32.52
N GLY A 585 -19.86 13.17 -32.71
CA GLY A 585 -19.07 13.72 -33.80
C GLY A 585 -19.92 14.10 -35.02
N GLY A 586 -19.92 15.39 -35.37
CA GLY A 586 -20.57 15.90 -36.59
C GLY A 586 -22.10 16.08 -36.54
N ILE A 587 -22.77 15.75 -35.44
CA ILE A 587 -24.23 15.90 -35.28
C ILE A 587 -24.57 17.34 -34.91
N ARG A 588 -25.27 18.06 -35.77
CA ARG A 588 -25.54 19.51 -35.64
C ARG A 588 -27.00 19.93 -35.80
N THR A 589 -27.88 19.04 -36.24
CA THR A 589 -29.30 19.35 -36.46
C THR A 589 -30.18 18.30 -35.77
N VAL A 590 -31.44 18.66 -35.51
CA VAL A 590 -32.39 17.79 -34.82
C VAL A 590 -32.65 16.54 -35.66
N GLU A 591 -32.81 16.71 -36.97
CA GLU A 591 -33.06 15.61 -37.91
C GLU A 591 -31.88 14.62 -37.93
N ALA A 592 -30.64 15.12 -37.83
CA ALA A 592 -29.47 14.28 -37.75
C ALA A 592 -29.41 13.49 -36.43
N ALA A 593 -29.84 14.09 -35.31
CA ALA A 593 -29.92 13.40 -34.03
C ALA A 593 -31.02 12.33 -34.02
N GLU A 594 -32.20 12.66 -34.54
CA GLU A 594 -33.33 11.74 -34.70
C GLU A 594 -32.93 10.51 -35.53
N ALA A 595 -32.25 10.73 -36.66
CA ALA A 595 -31.77 9.62 -37.50
C ALA A 595 -30.79 8.69 -36.77
N MET A 596 -29.94 9.21 -35.86
CA MET A 596 -29.06 8.38 -35.04
C MET A 596 -29.85 7.61 -33.97
N ILE A 597 -30.86 8.23 -33.37
CA ILE A 597 -31.73 7.57 -32.39
C ILE A 597 -32.51 6.43 -33.04
N GLU A 598 -33.09 6.66 -34.22
CA GLU A 598 -33.77 5.64 -35.02
C GLU A 598 -32.84 4.49 -35.41
N ALA A 599 -31.56 4.78 -35.66
CA ALA A 599 -30.53 3.78 -35.92
C ALA A 599 -30.13 2.97 -34.66
N GLY A 600 -30.56 3.39 -33.47
CA GLY A 600 -30.33 2.68 -32.22
C GLY A 600 -29.39 3.38 -31.23
N ALA A 601 -29.06 4.66 -31.44
CA ALA A 601 -28.36 5.45 -30.44
C ALA A 601 -29.29 5.78 -29.26
N GLU A 602 -28.78 5.63 -28.05
CA GLU A 602 -29.48 5.98 -26.80
C GLU A 602 -28.88 7.22 -26.14
N ARG A 603 -27.75 7.70 -26.65
CA ARG A 603 -27.14 8.98 -26.28
C ARG A 603 -26.52 9.67 -27.49
N ILE A 604 -26.58 11.00 -27.51
CA ILE A 604 -26.13 11.85 -28.60
C ILE A 604 -25.09 12.84 -28.07
N GLY A 605 -23.91 12.88 -28.68
CA GLY A 605 -22.92 13.94 -28.47
C GLY A 605 -23.08 15.02 -29.53
N ALA A 606 -23.78 16.11 -29.19
CA ALA A 606 -24.08 17.20 -30.11
C ALA A 606 -23.95 18.57 -29.43
N SER A 607 -22.83 19.24 -29.67
CA SER A 607 -22.53 20.57 -29.10
C SER A 607 -23.27 21.73 -29.77
N GLY A 608 -23.92 21.50 -30.91
CA GLY A 608 -24.62 22.54 -31.70
C GLY A 608 -26.14 22.53 -31.64
N LEU A 609 -26.76 21.58 -30.91
CA LEU A 609 -28.22 21.42 -30.82
C LEU A 609 -28.89 22.33 -29.79
N GLY A 610 -28.15 22.69 -28.73
CA GLY A 610 -28.65 23.47 -27.61
C GLY A 610 -28.50 24.95 -27.80
#